data_AF-A0A1R1JK48-F1
#
_entry.id   AF-A0A1R1JK48-F1
#
_cell.length_a   1.000
_cell.length_b   1.000
_cell.length_c   1.000
_cell.angle_alpha   90.00
_cell.angle_beta   90.00
_cell.angle_gamma   90.00
#
_symmetry.space_group_name_H-M   'P 1'
#
loop_
_entity.id
_entity.type
_entity.pdbx_description
1 polymer ?
#
loop_
_entity_poly.entity_id
_entity_poly.type
_entity_poly.pdbx_seq_one_letter_code
_entity_poly.pdbx_strand_id
1 'polypeptide(L)'
;MALAAGPGAASAQSAQGVVASGTPADTPLALARGEFVAGQWEAAPGVTLDLLDADGRHLRRLSDAERPAGGLMLVAPADGRYTVRASGQGAYRWTLNERVPLAAQRAPAPAIDSPRLAALARELARGGNTDAFWREIAGQGTPLVEPVDAGRDRVTFLWRGAERNVRLFGGPGQDHTMLTRLGASDVWYASFVLPRSTRLSYKLAPDVPELPASDTARRRAILATAQADPLNPKAYPARGIDAFQYASVLELADAAPEPWVAPRAGVTPGEVQTRSITSAILGNTRDIQLYRPAGWRPGAADNHVLVLFDAGPYLNRVPTPTILDNMIAAGVIPPTAALLIANPTAESRGVELPPNPDFAEFLARELMPWAARQGIAAPAARTVIGGSSYGGLASSYAALRHPEVFGNVLSQSGSYWWGQPGGEDQWLTRQYAAVRKLPIRFYLVAGRFETGRAGQPGIFETNRHLRDVLRAKGYVVTHQEVAGGHDYLSWRGTLSDGLIDLIGKGAPAR
;
A
#
# COMPACT_ATOMS: atom_id res chain seq x y z
N MET A 1 -24.81 -6.38 20.65
CA MET A 1 -23.95 -7.56 20.88
C MET A 1 -23.74 -7.70 22.37
N ALA A 2 -24.26 -8.77 22.98
CA ALA A 2 -24.03 -9.06 24.39
C ALA A 2 -22.59 -9.54 24.57
N LEU A 3 -21.81 -8.82 25.38
CA LEU A 3 -20.48 -9.25 25.81
C LEU A 3 -20.65 -10.33 26.88
N ALA A 4 -20.10 -11.51 26.65
CA ALA A 4 -20.05 -12.59 27.62
C ALA A 4 -19.13 -12.19 28.79
N ALA A 5 -19.61 -12.33 30.02
CA ALA A 5 -18.91 -11.95 31.24
C ALA A 5 -17.76 -12.93 31.55
N GLY A 6 -16.53 -12.41 31.63
CA GLY A 6 -15.36 -13.13 32.12
C GLY A 6 -15.30 -13.20 33.65
N PRO A 7 -14.44 -14.06 34.22
CA PRO A 7 -14.43 -14.36 35.65
C PRO A 7 -13.74 -13.26 36.44
N GLY A 8 -14.54 -12.35 36.96
CA GLY A 8 -14.17 -11.27 37.88
C GLY A 8 -15.40 -10.73 38.57
N ALA A 9 -16.23 -11.62 39.14
CA ALA A 9 -17.45 -11.23 39.82
C ALA A 9 -17.14 -10.48 41.13
N ALA A 10 -17.28 -9.16 41.12
CA ALA A 10 -17.30 -8.32 42.31
C ALA A 10 -18.52 -7.39 42.25
N SER A 11 -19.56 -7.75 43.03
CA SER A 11 -20.87 -7.11 43.25
C SER A 11 -21.40 -6.22 42.12
N ALA A 12 -22.28 -6.78 41.28
CA ALA A 12 -23.14 -5.98 40.42
C ALA A 12 -23.94 -5.01 41.29
N GLN A 13 -23.73 -3.70 41.10
CA GLN A 13 -24.51 -2.68 41.77
C GLN A 13 -25.54 -2.13 40.77
N SER A 14 -26.79 -2.04 41.19
CA SER A 14 -27.87 -1.56 40.35
C SER A 14 -28.87 -0.75 41.18
N ALA A 15 -29.54 0.20 40.53
CA ALA A 15 -30.73 0.80 41.08
C ALA A 15 -31.79 0.93 40.00
N GLN A 16 -33.06 0.86 40.41
CA GLN A 16 -34.20 1.10 39.56
C GLN A 16 -35.32 1.73 40.38
N GLY A 17 -36.17 2.51 39.73
CA GLY A 17 -37.30 3.13 40.40
C GLY A 17 -38.06 4.07 39.49
N VAL A 18 -38.97 4.83 40.08
CA VAL A 18 -39.68 5.94 39.43
C VAL A 18 -39.36 7.19 40.23
N VAL A 19 -38.79 8.19 39.57
CA VAL A 19 -38.52 9.51 40.17
C VAL A 19 -39.72 10.42 39.94
N ALA A 20 -40.10 11.21 40.95
CA ALA A 20 -41.16 12.19 40.89
C ALA A 20 -40.58 13.60 40.82
N SER A 21 -41.31 14.51 40.16
CA SER A 21 -40.87 15.90 39.99
C SER A 21 -40.56 16.55 41.34
N GLY A 22 -39.35 17.12 41.47
CA GLY A 22 -38.89 17.80 42.69
C GLY A 22 -38.34 16.89 43.79
N THR A 23 -38.35 15.56 43.64
CA THR A 23 -37.75 14.63 44.63
C THR A 23 -36.76 13.69 43.93
N PRO A 24 -35.44 13.98 43.94
CA PRO A 24 -34.45 13.12 43.32
C PRO A 24 -34.32 11.78 44.05
N ALA A 25 -33.95 10.73 43.31
CA ALA A 25 -33.61 9.43 43.88
C ALA A 25 -32.10 9.22 43.84
N ASP A 26 -31.47 9.20 45.01
CA ASP A 26 -30.03 9.10 45.17
C ASP A 26 -29.61 7.69 45.55
N THR A 27 -28.63 7.15 44.83
CA THR A 27 -28.01 5.88 45.16
C THR A 27 -26.52 6.07 45.40
N PRO A 28 -26.00 5.72 46.60
CA PRO A 28 -24.58 5.86 46.90
C PRO A 28 -23.76 4.84 46.13
N LEU A 29 -22.59 5.24 45.64
CA LEU A 29 -21.66 4.43 44.87
C LEU A 29 -20.25 4.68 45.40
N ALA A 30 -19.67 3.71 46.11
CA ALA A 30 -18.31 3.82 46.62
C ALA A 30 -17.30 3.36 45.56
N LEU A 31 -16.35 4.23 45.19
CA LEU A 31 -15.33 3.94 44.18
C LEU A 31 -13.94 4.31 44.68
N ALA A 32 -12.94 3.53 44.25
CA ALA A 32 -11.54 3.85 44.47
C ALA A 32 -10.96 4.67 43.29
N ARG A 33 -9.96 5.51 43.55
CA ARG A 33 -9.28 6.31 42.54
C ARG A 33 -8.75 5.42 41.41
N GLY A 34 -9.09 5.78 40.18
CA GLY A 34 -8.67 5.06 38.98
C GLY A 34 -9.45 3.76 38.73
N GLU A 35 -10.42 3.39 39.57
CA GLU A 35 -11.31 2.26 39.30
C GLU A 35 -12.13 2.50 38.03
N PHE A 36 -12.08 1.54 37.12
CA PHE A 36 -12.89 1.52 35.90
C PHE A 36 -14.22 0.83 36.19
N VAL A 37 -15.31 1.46 35.77
CA VAL A 37 -16.66 0.97 35.97
C VAL A 37 -17.40 1.03 34.64
N ALA A 38 -18.00 -0.10 34.25
CA ALA A 38 -18.86 -0.17 33.07
C ALA A 38 -20.21 -0.81 33.38
N GLY A 39 -21.22 -0.37 32.65
CA GLY A 39 -22.60 -0.70 32.92
C GLY A 39 -23.55 -0.22 31.84
N GLN A 40 -24.83 -0.21 32.18
CA GLN A 40 -25.92 0.23 31.32
C GLN A 40 -26.92 1.05 32.12
N TRP A 41 -27.66 1.90 31.42
CA TRP A 41 -28.77 2.65 31.99
C TRP A 41 -29.96 2.68 31.02
N GLU A 42 -31.14 2.82 31.60
CA GLU A 42 -32.42 3.06 30.93
C GLU A 42 -33.14 4.16 31.71
N ALA A 43 -33.66 5.16 31.01
CA ALA A 43 -34.35 6.28 31.64
C ALA A 43 -35.47 6.78 30.73
N ALA A 44 -36.62 7.12 31.31
CA ALA A 44 -37.70 7.79 30.59
C ALA A 44 -37.22 9.18 30.09
N PRO A 45 -37.80 9.74 29.01
CA PRO A 45 -37.34 11.01 28.40
C PRO A 45 -37.30 12.23 29.35
N GLY A 46 -38.02 12.17 30.47
CA GLY A 46 -38.04 13.21 31.50
C GLY A 46 -37.10 12.94 32.69
N VAL A 47 -36.20 11.95 32.60
CA VAL A 47 -35.31 11.55 33.70
C VAL A 47 -33.84 11.70 33.31
N THR A 48 -33.06 12.35 34.18
CA THR A 48 -31.60 12.40 34.07
C THR A 48 -30.94 11.56 35.14
N LEU A 49 -29.84 10.87 34.78
CA LEU A 49 -28.95 10.19 35.70
C LEU A 49 -27.64 10.97 35.76
N ASP A 50 -27.33 11.53 36.93
CA ASP A 50 -26.16 12.36 37.16
C ASP A 50 -25.27 11.72 38.25
N LEU A 51 -23.96 11.67 37.99
CA LEU A 51 -22.97 11.25 38.97
C LEU A 51 -22.48 12.49 39.74
N LEU A 52 -22.56 12.43 41.06
CA LEU A 52 -22.11 13.47 41.99
C LEU A 52 -20.93 12.98 42.82
N ASP A 53 -20.03 13.88 43.18
CA ASP A 53 -18.94 13.60 44.14
C ASP A 53 -19.46 13.55 45.59
N ALA A 54 -18.53 13.37 46.54
CA ALA A 54 -18.84 13.29 47.97
C ALA A 54 -19.40 14.61 48.56
N ASP A 55 -19.10 15.74 47.93
CA ASP A 55 -19.61 17.07 48.30
C ASP A 55 -20.95 17.39 47.60
N GLY A 56 -21.48 16.45 46.81
CA GLY A 56 -22.70 16.62 46.02
C GLY A 56 -22.51 17.46 44.76
N ARG A 57 -21.27 17.77 44.36
CA ARG A 57 -21.01 18.49 43.10
C ARG A 57 -21.18 17.55 41.92
N HIS A 58 -21.74 18.09 40.84
CA HIS A 58 -21.93 17.35 39.61
C HIS A 58 -20.58 17.02 38.94
N LEU A 59 -20.33 15.74 38.69
CA LEU A 59 -19.16 15.27 37.96
C LEU A 59 -19.48 14.95 36.51
N ARG A 60 -20.58 14.24 36.27
CA ARG A 60 -20.92 13.75 34.94
C ARG A 60 -22.38 13.39 34.81
N ARG A 61 -22.99 13.79 33.70
CA ARG A 61 -24.28 13.24 33.27
C ARG A 61 -24.06 11.89 32.58
N LEU A 62 -24.72 10.86 33.09
CA LEU A 62 -24.61 9.48 32.64
C LEU A 62 -25.64 9.13 31.57
N SER A 63 -26.85 9.72 31.65
CA SER A 63 -27.92 9.52 30.69
C SER A 63 -27.92 10.56 29.56
N ASP A 64 -28.54 10.21 28.44
CA ASP A 64 -28.73 11.07 27.27
C ASP A 64 -30.21 11.46 27.17
N ALA A 65 -30.50 12.72 26.84
CA ALA A 65 -31.87 13.20 26.68
C ALA A 65 -32.51 12.69 25.37
N GLU A 66 -31.69 12.31 24.38
CA GLU A 66 -32.16 11.87 23.06
C GLU A 66 -32.42 10.35 23.00
N ARG A 67 -31.93 9.57 23.97
CA ARG A 67 -31.99 8.11 23.95
C ARG A 67 -32.62 7.55 25.23
N PRO A 68 -33.49 6.54 25.16
CA PRO A 68 -34.11 5.95 26.35
C PRO A 68 -33.17 4.98 27.10
N ALA A 69 -32.02 4.61 26.53
CA ALA A 69 -31.06 3.69 27.11
C ALA A 69 -29.65 3.89 26.54
N GLY A 70 -28.62 3.48 27.28
CA GLY A 70 -27.23 3.61 26.85
C GLY A 70 -26.22 2.86 27.71
N GLY A 71 -24.95 2.94 27.29
CA GLY A 71 -23.82 2.44 28.05
C GLY A 71 -23.36 3.47 29.11
N LEU A 72 -22.95 2.96 30.25
CA LEU A 72 -22.28 3.72 31.32
C LEU A 72 -20.82 3.29 31.36
N MET A 73 -19.88 4.24 31.27
CA MET A 73 -18.45 3.99 31.44
C MET A 73 -17.82 5.14 32.24
N LEU A 74 -17.08 4.81 33.29
CA LEU A 74 -16.54 5.75 34.26
C LEU A 74 -15.14 5.32 34.69
N VAL A 75 -14.27 6.30 34.94
CA VAL A 75 -13.06 6.12 35.75
C VAL A 75 -13.17 7.07 36.93
N ALA A 76 -13.09 6.56 38.14
CA ALA A 76 -13.23 7.37 39.35
C ALA A 76 -12.02 8.31 39.53
N PRO A 77 -12.21 9.64 39.65
CA PRO A 77 -11.11 10.59 39.76
C PRO A 77 -10.38 10.55 41.12
N ALA A 78 -11.09 10.13 42.18
CA ALA A 78 -10.57 10.06 43.55
C ALA A 78 -11.22 8.90 44.34
N ASP A 79 -10.65 8.55 45.48
CA ASP A 79 -11.30 7.66 46.44
C ASP A 79 -12.50 8.39 47.06
N GLY A 80 -13.66 7.75 47.13
CA GLY A 80 -14.80 8.38 47.79
C GLY A 80 -16.14 7.72 47.58
N ARG A 81 -17.14 8.28 48.26
CA ARG A 81 -18.55 7.98 48.04
C ARG A 81 -19.10 8.97 47.02
N TYR A 82 -19.52 8.42 45.90
CA TYR A 82 -20.23 9.13 44.84
C TYR A 82 -21.73 8.89 45.00
N THR A 83 -22.53 9.67 44.30
CA THR A 83 -23.98 9.47 44.24
C THR A 83 -24.44 9.42 42.80
N VAL A 84 -25.15 8.37 42.41
CA VAL A 84 -25.92 8.36 41.16
C VAL A 84 -27.30 8.90 41.50
N ARG A 85 -27.59 10.10 41.03
CA ARG A 85 -28.84 10.82 41.25
C ARG A 85 -29.72 10.67 40.01
N ALA A 86 -30.93 10.12 40.18
CA ALA A 86 -32.00 10.24 39.21
C ALA A 86 -32.82 11.50 39.52
N SER A 87 -33.08 12.33 38.51
CA SER A 87 -33.88 13.56 38.65
C SER A 87 -34.87 13.73 37.51
N GLY A 88 -35.99 14.39 37.79
CA GLY A 88 -37.07 14.61 36.82
C GLY A 88 -38.31 13.77 37.12
N GLN A 89 -38.97 13.25 36.08
CA GLN A 89 -40.20 12.47 36.24
C GLN A 89 -40.21 11.26 35.32
N GLY A 90 -40.34 10.06 35.89
CA GLY A 90 -40.46 8.81 35.14
C GLY A 90 -39.62 7.66 35.68
N ALA A 91 -39.66 6.52 35.00
CA ALA A 91 -38.90 5.34 35.39
C ALA A 91 -37.43 5.46 35.02
N TYR A 92 -36.57 4.85 35.84
CA TYR A 92 -35.15 4.68 35.54
C TYR A 92 -34.65 3.32 36.04
N ARG A 93 -33.58 2.85 35.42
CA ARG A 93 -32.74 1.73 35.87
C ARG A 93 -31.30 1.99 35.45
N TRP A 94 -30.36 1.59 36.28
CA TRP A 94 -28.97 1.42 35.86
C TRP A 94 -28.35 0.21 36.53
N THR A 95 -27.31 -0.34 35.92
CA THR A 95 -26.58 -1.50 36.44
C THR A 95 -25.12 -1.36 36.07
N LEU A 96 -24.24 -1.61 37.04
CA LEU A 96 -22.80 -1.76 36.85
C LEU A 96 -22.50 -3.24 36.74
N ASN A 97 -22.04 -3.66 35.57
CA ASN A 97 -21.74 -5.06 35.27
C ASN A 97 -20.25 -5.37 35.38
N GLU A 98 -19.41 -4.34 35.35
CA GLU A 98 -17.95 -4.48 35.39
C GLU A 98 -17.36 -3.41 36.31
N ARG A 99 -16.49 -3.84 37.22
CA ARG A 99 -15.71 -2.99 38.11
C ARG A 99 -14.28 -3.53 38.16
N VAL A 100 -13.32 -2.76 37.66
CA VAL A 100 -11.92 -3.17 37.60
C VAL A 100 -11.07 -2.17 38.39
N PRO A 101 -10.57 -2.55 39.59
CA PRO A 101 -9.63 -1.72 40.34
C PRO A 101 -8.40 -1.39 39.52
N LEU A 102 -7.80 -0.21 39.73
CA LEU A 102 -6.62 0.24 38.96
C LEU A 102 -5.48 -0.79 38.94
N ALA A 103 -5.23 -1.48 40.06
CA ALA A 103 -4.20 -2.51 40.16
C ALA A 103 -4.46 -3.77 39.31
N ALA A 104 -5.72 -4.03 38.97
CA ALA A 104 -6.16 -5.15 38.13
C ALA A 104 -6.30 -4.76 36.65
N GLN A 105 -6.32 -3.47 36.34
CA GLN A 105 -6.36 -2.98 34.96
C GLN A 105 -5.03 -3.26 34.27
N ARG A 106 -4.99 -4.36 33.52
CA ARG A 106 -3.85 -4.73 32.69
C ARG A 106 -4.37 -4.93 31.28
N ALA A 107 -3.84 -4.16 30.34
CA ALA A 107 -4.05 -4.46 28.93
C ALA A 107 -3.53 -5.89 28.67
N PRO A 108 -4.26 -6.73 27.92
CA PRO A 108 -3.74 -8.01 27.48
C PRO A 108 -2.38 -7.79 26.80
N ALA A 109 -1.42 -8.67 27.08
CA ALA A 109 -0.16 -8.64 26.36
C ALA A 109 -0.46 -8.79 24.85
N PRO A 110 0.17 -7.98 23.98
CA PRO A 110 -0.01 -8.13 22.54
C PRO A 110 0.30 -9.58 22.16
N ALA A 111 -0.60 -10.20 21.39
CA ALA A 111 -0.36 -11.54 20.89
C ALA A 111 0.88 -11.52 19.97
N ILE A 112 1.89 -12.31 20.33
CA ILE A 112 3.06 -12.52 19.47
C ILE A 112 2.74 -13.72 18.60
N ASP A 113 2.25 -13.44 17.41
CA ASP A 113 1.76 -14.49 16.53
C ASP A 113 2.85 -15.39 15.92
N SER A 114 4.11 -14.92 15.89
CA SER A 114 5.26 -15.72 15.44
C SER A 114 5.63 -16.71 16.54
N PRO A 115 5.52 -18.04 16.31
CA PRO A 115 5.92 -19.05 17.28
C PRO A 115 7.36 -18.87 17.77
N ARG A 116 8.29 -18.50 16.88
CA ARG A 116 9.68 -18.21 17.22
C ARG A 116 9.83 -16.98 18.12
N LEU A 117 9.19 -15.86 17.78
CA LEU A 117 9.23 -14.69 18.65
C LEU A 117 8.53 -14.92 20.00
N ALA A 118 7.46 -15.73 20.01
CA ALA A 118 6.79 -16.10 21.25
C ALA A 118 7.68 -16.99 22.14
N ALA A 119 8.48 -17.87 21.55
CA ALA A 119 9.49 -18.65 22.27
C ALA A 119 10.58 -17.74 22.86
N LEU A 120 11.10 -16.80 22.05
CA LEU A 120 12.08 -15.82 22.51
C LEU A 120 11.52 -14.94 23.64
N ALA A 121 10.27 -14.49 23.54
CA ALA A 121 9.62 -13.71 24.60
C ALA A 121 9.57 -14.48 25.93
N ARG A 122 9.28 -15.80 25.89
CA ARG A 122 9.29 -16.65 27.08
C ARG A 122 10.71 -16.86 27.64
N GLU A 123 11.72 -16.94 26.79
CA GLU A 123 13.12 -17.01 27.20
C GLU A 123 13.55 -15.72 27.91
N LEU A 124 13.24 -14.56 27.34
CA LEU A 124 13.52 -13.25 27.93
C LEU A 124 12.81 -13.06 29.28
N ALA A 125 11.55 -13.52 29.38
CA ALA A 125 10.80 -13.48 30.64
C ALA A 125 11.42 -14.33 31.76
N ARG A 126 12.26 -15.30 31.41
CA ARG A 126 13.02 -16.14 32.36
C ARG A 126 14.44 -15.60 32.64
N GLY A 127 14.79 -14.42 32.14
CA GLY A 127 16.11 -13.82 32.30
C GLY A 127 17.15 -14.25 31.27
N GLY A 128 16.73 -14.85 30.15
CA GLY A 128 17.61 -15.16 29.02
C GLY A 128 18.02 -13.92 28.20
N ASN A 129 18.69 -14.14 27.06
CA ASN A 129 19.14 -13.08 26.15
C ASN A 129 18.73 -13.36 24.69
N THR A 130 19.19 -12.54 23.75
CA THR A 130 18.82 -12.65 22.32
C THR A 130 19.94 -13.22 21.43
N ASP A 131 21.08 -13.63 21.99
CA ASP A 131 22.26 -13.97 21.20
C ASP A 131 22.10 -15.26 20.39
N ALA A 132 21.47 -16.28 20.99
CA ALA A 132 21.18 -17.53 20.30
C ALA A 132 20.22 -17.30 19.12
N PHE A 133 19.17 -16.50 19.36
CA PHE A 133 18.22 -16.10 18.33
C PHE A 133 18.91 -15.36 17.17
N TRP A 134 19.72 -14.34 17.46
CA TRP A 134 20.38 -13.58 16.41
C TRP A 134 21.44 -14.37 15.64
N ARG A 135 22.12 -15.33 16.29
CA ARG A 135 23.02 -16.25 15.59
C ARG A 135 22.26 -17.14 14.62
N GLU A 136 21.08 -17.63 15.02
CA GLU A 136 20.21 -18.40 14.14
C GLU A 136 19.71 -17.56 12.96
N ILE A 137 19.18 -16.35 13.22
CA ILE A 137 18.68 -15.46 12.18
C ILE A 137 19.78 -15.05 11.21
N ALA A 138 21.01 -14.78 11.68
CA ALA A 138 22.13 -14.46 10.81
C ALA A 138 22.53 -15.64 9.90
N GLY A 139 22.36 -16.89 10.35
CA GLY A 139 22.61 -18.08 9.55
C GLY A 139 21.53 -18.37 8.50
N GLN A 140 20.27 -18.05 8.79
CA GLN A 140 19.13 -18.29 7.89
C GLN A 140 18.86 -17.11 6.94
N GLY A 141 19.21 -15.90 7.37
CA GLY A 141 18.87 -14.64 6.72
C GLY A 141 17.49 -14.11 7.12
N THR A 142 17.17 -12.92 6.64
CA THR A 142 15.90 -12.22 6.87
C THR A 142 15.15 -11.92 5.57
N PRO A 143 13.82 -11.72 5.62
CA PRO A 143 12.93 -11.82 6.79
C PRO A 143 12.76 -13.26 7.31
N LEU A 144 12.31 -13.42 8.56
CA LEU A 144 11.91 -14.73 9.08
C LEU A 144 10.60 -15.18 8.40
N VAL A 145 10.56 -16.41 7.89
CA VAL A 145 9.39 -16.98 7.21
C VAL A 145 8.93 -18.24 7.92
N GLU A 146 7.66 -18.27 8.34
CA GLU A 146 7.04 -19.39 9.05
C GLU A 146 5.75 -19.80 8.33
N PRO A 147 5.53 -21.08 7.97
CA PRO A 147 4.32 -21.49 7.28
C PRO A 147 3.08 -21.29 8.15
N VAL A 148 1.99 -20.83 7.54
CA VAL A 148 0.67 -20.69 8.21
C VAL A 148 -0.29 -21.76 7.70
N ASP A 149 -0.37 -21.92 6.37
CA ASP A 149 -1.16 -22.94 5.69
C ASP A 149 -0.57 -23.23 4.30
N ALA A 150 -1.26 -24.04 3.48
CA ALA A 150 -0.80 -24.45 2.16
C ALA A 150 -0.55 -23.29 1.18
N GLY A 151 -1.17 -22.12 1.37
CA GLY A 151 -1.08 -20.99 0.44
C GLY A 151 -0.46 -19.73 1.04
N ARG A 152 -0.16 -19.71 2.34
CA ARG A 152 0.28 -18.50 3.06
C ARG A 152 1.40 -18.78 4.05
N ASP A 153 2.34 -17.85 4.08
CA ASP A 153 3.42 -17.81 5.06
C ASP A 153 3.28 -16.55 5.93
N ARG A 154 3.69 -16.67 7.19
CA ARG A 154 3.94 -15.55 8.08
C ARG A 154 5.35 -15.05 7.81
N VAL A 155 5.46 -13.78 7.45
CA VAL A 155 6.73 -13.09 7.20
C VAL A 155 6.94 -12.06 8.30
N THR A 156 8.03 -12.23 9.04
CA THR A 156 8.43 -11.36 10.14
C THR A 156 9.70 -10.61 9.77
N PHE A 157 9.56 -9.31 9.55
CA PHE A 157 10.67 -8.38 9.34
C PHE A 157 11.32 -8.09 10.69
N LEU A 158 12.65 -8.06 10.74
CA LEU A 158 13.43 -7.98 11.97
C LEU A 158 14.48 -6.88 11.88
N TRP A 159 14.73 -6.19 12.99
CA TRP A 159 15.88 -5.30 13.15
C TRP A 159 16.51 -5.47 14.53
N ARG A 160 17.84 -5.42 14.60
CA ARG A 160 18.61 -5.54 15.84
C ARG A 160 19.10 -4.17 16.33
N GLY A 161 18.79 -3.84 17.57
CA GLY A 161 19.52 -2.80 18.32
C GLY A 161 19.21 -1.35 17.98
N ALA A 162 18.06 -1.04 17.37
CA ALA A 162 17.62 0.37 17.30
C ALA A 162 17.23 0.90 18.68
N GLU A 163 17.49 2.19 18.93
CA GLU A 163 17.29 2.82 20.23
C GLU A 163 15.84 3.28 20.44
N ARG A 164 15.23 3.88 19.41
CA ARG A 164 13.98 4.63 19.51
C ARG A 164 12.84 3.99 18.74
N ASN A 165 13.05 3.71 17.45
CA ASN A 165 12.01 3.20 16.56
C ASN A 165 12.61 2.51 15.34
N VAL A 166 11.81 1.69 14.65
CA VAL A 166 12.18 1.14 13.34
C VAL A 166 10.97 1.17 12.42
N ARG A 167 11.14 1.67 11.21
CA ARG A 167 10.09 1.69 10.18
C ARG A 167 10.44 0.73 9.04
N LEU A 168 9.44 0.00 8.55
CA LEU A 168 9.51 -0.76 7.31
C LEU A 168 9.17 0.17 6.14
N PHE A 169 10.14 0.48 5.27
CA PHE A 169 9.90 1.28 4.07
C PHE A 169 9.70 0.36 2.86
N GLY A 170 8.55 0.49 2.19
CA GLY A 170 8.06 -0.56 1.29
C GLY A 170 7.38 -1.68 2.08
N GLY A 171 7.40 -2.89 1.55
CA GLY A 171 6.74 -4.03 2.19
C GLY A 171 5.22 -4.10 1.93
N PRO A 172 4.51 -4.99 2.65
CA PRO A 172 3.10 -5.27 2.42
C PRO A 172 2.13 -4.26 3.07
N GLY A 173 2.62 -3.35 3.91
CA GLY A 173 1.80 -2.36 4.63
C GLY A 173 1.74 -1.00 3.92
N GLN A 174 0.63 -0.26 4.14
CA GLN A 174 0.43 1.05 3.50
C GLN A 174 1.26 2.18 4.11
N ASP A 175 1.53 2.18 5.42
CA ASP A 175 2.00 3.37 6.14
C ASP A 175 3.41 3.28 6.70
N HIS A 176 4.31 2.66 5.94
CA HIS A 176 5.68 2.41 6.37
C HIS A 176 5.71 1.82 7.80
N THR A 177 5.22 0.60 7.93
CA THR A 177 4.84 -0.04 9.20
C THR A 177 5.89 0.18 10.29
N MET A 178 5.44 0.66 11.45
CA MET A 178 6.28 0.72 12.64
C MET A 178 6.50 -0.70 13.18
N LEU A 179 7.76 -1.09 13.37
CA LEU A 179 8.09 -2.33 14.06
C LEU A 179 7.88 -2.14 15.57
N THR A 180 7.46 -3.21 16.22
CA THR A 180 7.29 -3.29 17.67
C THR A 180 8.56 -3.83 18.31
N ARG A 181 8.99 -3.25 19.43
CA ARG A 181 10.09 -3.80 20.23
C ARG A 181 9.61 -5.01 21.05
N LEU A 182 10.35 -6.10 21.03
CA LEU A 182 10.06 -7.30 21.81
C LEU A 182 10.50 -7.09 23.27
N GLY A 183 9.56 -6.65 24.10
CA GLY A 183 9.85 -6.29 25.50
C GLY A 183 10.94 -5.22 25.60
N ALA A 184 11.91 -5.42 26.48
CA ALA A 184 13.08 -4.53 26.63
C ALA A 184 14.32 -4.99 25.83
N SER A 185 14.16 -5.97 24.92
CA SER A 185 15.29 -6.58 24.20
C SER A 185 15.81 -5.72 23.04
N ASP A 186 16.81 -6.20 22.30
CA ASP A 186 17.31 -5.56 21.07
C ASP A 186 16.53 -5.96 19.80
N VAL A 187 15.43 -6.72 19.94
CA VAL A 187 14.63 -7.22 18.79
C VAL A 187 13.47 -6.29 18.49
N TRP A 188 13.46 -5.76 17.26
CA TRP A 188 12.33 -5.05 16.66
C TRP A 188 11.70 -5.91 15.58
N TYR A 189 10.37 -5.98 15.52
CA TYR A 189 9.68 -6.84 14.56
C TYR A 189 8.35 -6.29 14.02
N ALA A 190 7.99 -6.72 12.82
CA ALA A 190 6.64 -6.59 12.26
C ALA A 190 6.30 -7.86 11.48
N SER A 191 5.13 -8.46 11.74
CA SER A 191 4.70 -9.71 11.13
C SER A 191 3.49 -9.53 10.23
N PHE A 192 3.48 -10.22 9.10
CA PHE A 192 2.38 -10.21 8.14
C PHE A 192 2.11 -11.64 7.67
N VAL A 193 0.84 -11.99 7.42
CA VAL A 193 0.49 -13.24 6.74
C VAL A 193 0.32 -12.93 5.26
N LEU A 194 1.19 -13.47 4.43
CA LEU A 194 1.31 -13.14 3.01
C LEU A 194 1.06 -14.38 2.14
N PRO A 195 0.45 -14.25 0.96
CA PRO A 195 0.40 -15.32 -0.02
C PRO A 195 1.81 -15.78 -0.39
N ARG A 196 2.00 -17.09 -0.57
CA ARG A 196 3.31 -17.66 -0.98
C ARG A 196 3.80 -17.19 -2.34
N SER A 197 2.94 -16.55 -3.13
CA SER A 197 3.28 -15.89 -4.39
C SER A 197 3.89 -14.49 -4.22
N THR A 198 4.15 -14.03 -2.98
CA THR A 198 4.62 -12.68 -2.74
C THR A 198 6.05 -12.45 -3.20
N ARG A 199 6.23 -11.37 -3.98
CA ARG A 199 7.52 -10.77 -4.31
C ARG A 199 7.44 -9.26 -4.09
N LEU A 200 8.40 -8.70 -3.34
CA LEU A 200 8.55 -7.26 -3.15
C LEU A 200 9.95 -6.90 -2.67
N SER A 201 10.31 -5.63 -2.82
CA SER A 201 11.49 -5.02 -2.22
C SER A 201 11.09 -4.19 -1.00
N TYR A 202 12.01 -4.09 -0.05
CA TYR A 202 11.83 -3.33 1.18
C TYR A 202 13.15 -2.79 1.71
N LYS A 203 13.05 -1.79 2.58
CA LYS A 203 14.14 -1.25 3.41
C LYS A 203 13.68 -1.17 4.86
N LEU A 204 14.63 -1.16 5.78
CA LEU A 204 14.41 -0.89 7.19
C LEU A 204 15.04 0.46 7.52
N ALA A 205 14.32 1.27 8.30
CA ALA A 205 14.76 2.59 8.71
C ALA A 205 14.78 2.64 10.24
N PRO A 206 15.93 2.34 10.89
CA PRO A 206 16.06 2.49 12.32
C PRO A 206 16.16 3.97 12.71
N ASP A 207 15.74 4.28 13.93
CA ASP A 207 15.93 5.54 14.62
C ASP A 207 15.53 6.78 13.81
N VAL A 208 14.42 6.65 13.08
CA VAL A 208 13.89 7.71 12.21
C VAL A 208 13.74 9.02 13.02
N PRO A 209 14.30 10.14 12.54
CA PRO A 209 14.18 11.42 13.22
C PRO A 209 12.74 11.91 13.35
N GLU A 210 12.39 12.41 14.52
CA GLU A 210 11.14 13.14 14.75
C GLU A 210 11.38 14.64 14.53
N LEU A 211 10.77 15.20 13.49
CA LEU A 211 10.97 16.59 13.09
C LEU A 211 9.81 17.47 13.59
N PRO A 212 10.06 18.70 14.10
CA PRO A 212 9.02 19.69 14.37
C PRO A 212 8.51 20.32 13.07
N ALA A 213 7.94 19.50 12.20
CA ALA A 213 7.54 19.86 10.84
C ALA A 213 6.20 19.21 10.46
N SER A 214 5.69 19.52 9.27
CA SER A 214 4.44 18.94 8.75
C SER A 214 4.49 17.42 8.67
N ASP A 215 3.33 16.78 8.67
CA ASP A 215 3.19 15.32 8.57
C ASP A 215 3.92 14.76 7.34
N THR A 216 3.88 15.47 6.22
CA THR A 216 4.63 15.14 4.99
C THR A 216 6.13 15.16 5.22
N ALA A 217 6.65 16.20 5.90
CA ALA A 217 8.07 16.30 6.20
C ALA A 217 8.52 15.20 7.18
N ARG A 218 7.74 14.93 8.24
CA ARG A 218 8.00 13.83 9.18
C ARG A 218 7.96 12.47 8.48
N ARG A 219 7.02 12.26 7.56
CA ARG A 219 6.95 11.05 6.74
C ARG A 219 8.19 10.89 5.85
N ARG A 220 8.67 11.97 5.23
CA ARG A 220 9.89 11.94 4.40
C ARG A 220 11.17 11.68 5.21
N ALA A 221 11.19 12.01 6.49
CA ALA A 221 12.35 11.77 7.37
C ALA A 221 12.78 10.29 7.42
N ILE A 222 11.87 9.35 7.13
CA ILE A 222 12.21 7.92 7.01
C ILE A 222 13.35 7.66 6.02
N LEU A 223 13.45 8.47 4.96
CA LEU A 223 14.47 8.31 3.92
C LEU A 223 15.88 8.60 4.44
N ALA A 224 16.02 9.29 5.58
CA ALA A 224 17.32 9.60 6.17
C ALA A 224 18.04 8.36 6.70
N THR A 225 17.29 7.32 7.12
CA THR A 225 17.85 6.10 7.70
C THR A 225 17.41 4.82 6.98
N ALA A 226 16.55 4.92 5.94
CA ALA A 226 16.09 3.79 5.17
C ALA A 226 17.23 3.09 4.40
N GLN A 227 17.55 1.88 4.82
CA GLN A 227 18.65 1.07 4.31
C GLN A 227 18.23 -0.38 4.07
N ALA A 228 19.00 -1.09 3.27
CA ALA A 228 18.83 -2.52 3.10
C ALA A 228 18.92 -3.25 4.45
N ASP A 229 18.11 -4.29 4.58
CA ASP A 229 18.17 -5.23 5.69
C ASP A 229 19.53 -5.95 5.69
N PRO A 230 20.35 -5.78 6.74
CA PRO A 230 21.73 -6.28 6.77
C PRO A 230 21.82 -7.80 6.76
N LEU A 231 20.76 -8.51 7.17
CA LEU A 231 20.71 -9.97 7.21
C LEU A 231 20.00 -10.59 6.00
N ASN A 232 19.51 -9.77 5.07
CA ASN A 232 18.92 -10.28 3.83
C ASN A 232 20.02 -10.42 2.76
N PRO A 233 20.30 -11.63 2.26
CA PRO A 233 21.33 -11.81 1.24
C PRO A 233 20.91 -11.23 -0.12
N LYS A 234 19.60 -11.20 -0.41
CA LYS A 234 19.05 -10.75 -1.69
C LYS A 234 18.93 -9.22 -1.74
N ALA A 235 19.33 -8.64 -2.88
CA ALA A 235 19.33 -7.21 -3.11
C ALA A 235 18.67 -6.85 -4.45
N TYR A 236 17.97 -5.72 -4.48
CA TYR A 236 17.42 -5.12 -5.69
C TYR A 236 17.40 -3.57 -5.62
N PRO A 237 17.89 -2.85 -6.65
CA PRO A 237 18.75 -3.35 -7.73
C PRO A 237 20.05 -3.97 -7.16
N ALA A 238 20.99 -4.35 -8.03
CA ALA A 238 22.28 -4.89 -7.60
C ALA A 238 22.94 -3.98 -6.52
N ARG A 239 23.69 -4.60 -5.60
CA ARG A 239 24.31 -3.88 -4.46
C ARG A 239 25.17 -2.72 -4.98
N GLY A 240 24.92 -1.54 -4.43
CA GLY A 240 25.73 -0.35 -4.66
C GLY A 240 26.92 -0.29 -3.72
N ILE A 241 27.43 0.92 -3.51
CA ILE A 241 28.55 1.21 -2.61
C ILE A 241 28.15 0.99 -1.14
N ASP A 242 26.89 1.29 -0.80
CA ASP A 242 26.38 1.24 0.56
C ASP A 242 24.93 0.69 0.64
N ALA A 243 24.47 0.44 1.86
CA ALA A 243 23.13 -0.11 2.14
C ALA A 243 21.97 0.86 1.80
N PHE A 244 22.25 2.14 1.58
CA PHE A 244 21.23 3.14 1.22
C PHE A 244 20.92 3.14 -0.28
N GLN A 245 21.80 2.59 -1.13
CA GLN A 245 21.63 2.60 -2.57
C GLN A 245 20.77 1.45 -3.15
N TYR A 246 20.47 0.42 -2.37
CA TYR A 246 19.63 -0.72 -2.78
C TYR A 246 18.59 -1.09 -1.71
N ALA A 247 17.65 -1.95 -2.09
CA ALA A 247 16.64 -2.52 -1.20
C ALA A 247 16.87 -4.03 -1.05
N SER A 248 16.34 -4.59 0.03
CA SER A 248 16.31 -6.03 0.27
C SER A 248 15.12 -6.66 -0.42
N VAL A 249 15.21 -7.94 -0.78
CA VAL A 249 14.16 -8.64 -1.51
C VAL A 249 13.47 -9.68 -0.65
N LEU A 250 12.15 -9.59 -0.57
CA LEU A 250 11.29 -10.69 -0.16
C LEU A 250 10.77 -11.39 -1.41
N GLU A 251 11.01 -12.69 -1.49
CA GLU A 251 10.48 -13.56 -2.54
C GLU A 251 10.14 -14.90 -1.90
N LEU A 252 8.84 -15.19 -1.84
CA LEU A 252 8.30 -16.41 -1.27
C LEU A 252 8.26 -17.53 -2.32
N ALA A 253 8.08 -18.76 -1.83
CA ALA A 253 8.34 -19.99 -2.59
C ALA A 253 7.53 -20.13 -3.90
N ASP A 254 6.33 -19.55 -3.96
CA ASP A 254 5.43 -19.67 -5.11
C ASP A 254 5.40 -18.38 -5.93
N ALA A 255 6.35 -17.46 -5.73
CA ALA A 255 6.48 -16.24 -6.53
C ALA A 255 6.74 -16.59 -8.00
N ALA A 256 5.96 -16.01 -8.91
CA ALA A 256 6.04 -16.33 -10.33
C ALA A 256 7.46 -16.08 -10.88
N PRO A 257 7.99 -16.96 -11.75
CA PRO A 257 9.31 -16.75 -12.34
C PRO A 257 9.33 -15.53 -13.25
N GLU A 258 10.46 -14.84 -13.32
CA GLU A 258 10.70 -13.69 -14.22
C GLU A 258 11.79 -14.05 -15.23
N PRO A 259 11.52 -14.96 -16.19
CA PRO A 259 12.59 -15.61 -16.96
C PRO A 259 13.29 -14.67 -17.95
N TRP A 260 12.74 -13.49 -18.22
CA TRP A 260 13.21 -12.57 -19.26
C TRP A 260 14.19 -11.51 -18.75
N VAL A 261 14.37 -11.37 -17.43
CA VAL A 261 15.08 -10.22 -16.84
C VAL A 261 16.61 -10.36 -16.85
N ALA A 262 17.13 -11.58 -16.99
CA ALA A 262 18.56 -11.86 -17.01
C ALA A 262 19.04 -12.12 -18.46
N PRO A 263 20.23 -11.66 -18.86
CA PRO A 263 20.82 -12.01 -20.15
C PRO A 263 20.90 -13.52 -20.34
N ARG A 264 20.61 -14.00 -21.56
CA ARG A 264 20.66 -15.42 -21.91
C ARG A 264 21.79 -15.70 -22.89
N ALA A 265 22.47 -16.83 -22.70
CA ALA A 265 23.48 -17.30 -23.64
C ALA A 265 22.86 -17.51 -25.04
N GLY A 266 23.58 -17.08 -26.08
CA GLY A 266 23.13 -17.21 -27.47
C GLY A 266 22.10 -16.16 -27.94
N VAL A 267 21.68 -15.23 -27.06
CA VAL A 267 20.84 -14.09 -27.45
C VAL A 267 21.73 -12.90 -27.81
N THR A 268 21.67 -12.47 -29.07
CA THR A 268 22.38 -11.27 -29.53
C THR A 268 21.68 -10.02 -28.97
N PRO A 269 22.38 -9.14 -28.24
CA PRO A 269 21.78 -7.94 -27.69
C PRO A 269 21.42 -6.94 -28.80
N GLY A 270 20.30 -6.25 -28.61
CA GLY A 270 19.93 -5.09 -29.39
C GLY A 270 20.79 -3.88 -29.07
N GLU A 271 20.55 -2.80 -29.81
CA GLU A 271 21.27 -1.53 -29.66
C GLU A 271 20.39 -0.50 -28.95
N VAL A 272 20.95 0.21 -27.98
CA VAL A 272 20.32 1.37 -27.32
C VAL A 272 21.08 2.63 -27.70
N GLN A 273 20.42 3.58 -28.36
CA GLN A 273 20.98 4.88 -28.70
C GLN A 273 20.22 6.00 -27.99
N THR A 274 20.94 6.89 -27.31
CA THR A 274 20.34 8.13 -26.76
C THR A 274 20.26 9.19 -27.85
N ARG A 275 19.08 9.78 -28.02
CA ARG A 275 18.86 10.94 -28.89
C ARG A 275 17.99 11.96 -28.18
N SER A 276 18.29 13.24 -28.37
CA SER A 276 17.47 14.31 -27.79
C SER A 276 16.43 14.81 -28.80
N ILE A 277 15.26 15.17 -28.31
CA ILE A 277 14.20 15.84 -29.07
C ILE A 277 13.81 17.13 -28.35
N THR A 278 13.79 18.23 -29.10
CA THR A 278 13.22 19.51 -28.63
C THR A 278 11.77 19.57 -29.05
N SER A 279 10.89 19.72 -28.07
CA SER A 279 9.45 19.83 -28.27
C SER A 279 9.04 21.31 -28.39
N ALA A 280 8.33 21.66 -29.46
CA ALA A 280 7.73 22.98 -29.57
C ALA A 280 6.46 23.06 -28.71
N ILE A 281 5.70 21.97 -28.62
CA ILE A 281 4.49 21.87 -27.79
C ILE A 281 4.80 22.05 -26.30
N LEU A 282 5.86 21.39 -25.80
CA LEU A 282 6.19 21.38 -24.37
C LEU A 282 7.25 22.43 -23.99
N GLY A 283 7.85 23.11 -24.97
CA GLY A 283 8.87 24.12 -24.75
C GLY A 283 10.12 23.59 -24.03
N ASN A 284 10.41 22.29 -24.13
CA ASN A 284 11.57 21.66 -23.49
C ASN A 284 12.26 20.65 -24.40
N THR A 285 13.49 20.29 -24.03
CA THR A 285 14.27 19.23 -24.68
C THR A 285 14.38 18.05 -23.73
N ARG A 286 14.26 16.84 -24.28
CA ARG A 286 14.40 15.60 -23.51
C ARG A 286 15.16 14.53 -24.28
N ASP A 287 15.76 13.63 -23.52
CA ASP A 287 16.40 12.45 -24.08
C ASP A 287 15.39 11.32 -24.27
N ILE A 288 15.52 10.63 -25.40
CA ILE A 288 14.81 9.41 -25.74
C ILE A 288 15.86 8.32 -25.96
N GLN A 289 15.72 7.20 -25.26
CA GLN A 289 16.54 6.02 -25.50
C GLN A 289 15.83 5.15 -26.54
N LEU A 290 16.43 5.07 -27.73
CA LEU A 290 15.98 4.30 -28.87
C LEU A 290 16.58 2.90 -28.79
N TYR A 291 15.78 1.92 -28.44
CA TYR A 291 16.16 0.51 -28.51
C TYR A 291 15.73 -0.08 -29.85
N ARG A 292 16.65 -0.79 -30.51
CA ARG A 292 16.38 -1.60 -31.70
C ARG A 292 16.87 -3.03 -31.45
N PRO A 293 16.03 -4.06 -31.63
CA PRO A 293 16.47 -5.43 -31.46
C PRO A 293 17.51 -5.82 -32.51
N ALA A 294 18.30 -6.85 -32.21
CA ALA A 294 19.24 -7.41 -33.18
C ALA A 294 18.51 -7.79 -34.48
N GLY A 295 19.05 -7.34 -35.62
CA GLY A 295 18.45 -7.58 -36.94
C GLY A 295 17.25 -6.69 -37.29
N TRP A 296 17.00 -5.60 -36.56
CA TRP A 296 15.93 -4.63 -36.86
C TRP A 296 16.00 -4.11 -38.30
N ARG A 297 14.85 -4.17 -39.00
CA ARG A 297 14.69 -3.65 -40.37
C ARG A 297 13.62 -2.57 -40.40
N PRO A 298 13.99 -1.29 -40.60
CA PRO A 298 13.01 -0.21 -40.73
C PRO A 298 11.96 -0.51 -41.81
N GLY A 299 10.68 -0.26 -41.49
CA GLY A 299 9.57 -0.48 -42.43
C GLY A 299 9.11 -1.93 -42.62
N ALA A 300 9.72 -2.92 -41.93
CA ALA A 300 9.26 -4.30 -42.02
C ALA A 300 7.80 -4.44 -41.55
N ALA A 301 7.04 -5.27 -42.26
CA ALA A 301 5.59 -5.36 -42.12
C ALA A 301 5.13 -5.88 -40.76
N ASP A 302 5.98 -6.55 -39.98
CA ASP A 302 5.68 -7.13 -38.67
C ASP A 302 6.31 -6.36 -37.48
N ASN A 303 6.93 -5.20 -37.74
CA ASN A 303 7.50 -4.36 -36.69
C ASN A 303 6.46 -3.90 -35.67
N HIS A 304 6.85 -3.90 -34.40
CA HIS A 304 6.09 -3.33 -33.29
C HIS A 304 6.90 -2.23 -32.60
N VAL A 305 6.19 -1.34 -31.89
CA VAL A 305 6.81 -0.25 -31.13
C VAL A 305 6.28 -0.26 -29.70
N LEU A 306 7.20 -0.19 -28.74
CA LEU A 306 6.91 0.08 -27.33
C LEU A 306 7.32 1.52 -26.99
N VAL A 307 6.38 2.34 -26.52
CA VAL A 307 6.65 3.66 -25.94
C VAL A 307 6.53 3.54 -24.43
N LEU A 308 7.60 3.84 -23.72
CA LEU A 308 7.70 3.58 -22.27
C LEU A 308 8.18 4.83 -21.55
N PHE A 309 7.42 5.25 -20.53
CA PHE A 309 7.80 6.38 -19.69
C PHE A 309 8.87 6.00 -18.66
N ASP A 310 9.47 7.00 -18.02
CA ASP A 310 10.45 6.82 -16.93
C ASP A 310 11.68 6.00 -17.38
N ALA A 311 12.36 6.46 -18.43
CA ALA A 311 13.47 5.71 -19.02
C ALA A 311 14.57 5.32 -18.03
N GLY A 312 14.93 6.19 -17.07
CA GLY A 312 15.93 5.88 -16.05
C GLY A 312 15.62 4.57 -15.29
N PRO A 313 14.48 4.49 -14.58
CA PRO A 313 14.03 3.24 -13.96
C PRO A 313 13.83 2.07 -14.94
N TYR A 314 13.28 2.29 -16.14
CA TYR A 314 13.05 1.24 -17.13
C TYR A 314 14.28 0.81 -17.94
N LEU A 315 15.44 1.38 -17.66
CA LEU A 315 16.75 0.88 -18.13
C LEU A 315 17.50 0.20 -16.99
N ASN A 316 17.44 0.76 -15.78
CA ASN A 316 18.34 0.39 -14.69
C ASN A 316 17.71 -0.56 -13.65
N ARG A 317 16.40 -0.49 -13.44
CA ARG A 317 15.68 -1.34 -12.48
C ARG A 317 14.88 -2.42 -13.19
N VAL A 318 14.16 -2.02 -14.22
CA VAL A 318 13.58 -2.94 -15.21
C VAL A 318 14.55 -3.02 -16.37
N PRO A 319 15.22 -4.16 -16.63
CA PRO A 319 16.19 -4.26 -17.72
C PRO A 319 15.47 -4.44 -19.07
N THR A 320 14.72 -3.42 -19.50
CA THR A 320 13.83 -3.48 -20.67
C THR A 320 14.53 -3.95 -21.96
N PRO A 321 15.73 -3.47 -22.32
CA PRO A 321 16.45 -3.99 -23.50
C PRO A 321 16.68 -5.50 -23.43
N THR A 322 17.17 -6.01 -22.29
CA THR A 322 17.40 -7.44 -22.07
C THR A 322 16.11 -8.25 -22.10
N ILE A 323 15.02 -7.71 -21.54
CA ILE A 323 13.70 -8.34 -21.59
C ILE A 323 13.26 -8.48 -23.05
N LEU A 324 13.33 -7.41 -23.83
CA LEU A 324 12.96 -7.42 -25.24
C LEU A 324 13.85 -8.36 -26.06
N ASP A 325 15.16 -8.31 -25.87
CA ASP A 325 16.12 -9.22 -26.54
C ASP A 325 15.73 -10.68 -26.33
N ASN A 326 15.53 -11.08 -25.07
CA ASN A 326 15.21 -12.46 -24.72
C ASN A 326 13.84 -12.88 -25.28
N MET A 327 12.83 -12.01 -25.18
CA MET A 327 11.47 -12.32 -25.64
C MET A 327 11.38 -12.40 -27.17
N ILE A 328 12.09 -11.54 -27.89
CA ILE A 328 12.17 -11.55 -29.36
C ILE A 328 12.95 -12.78 -29.83
N ALA A 329 14.09 -13.09 -29.21
CA ALA A 329 14.87 -14.27 -29.55
C ALA A 329 14.12 -15.58 -29.30
N ALA A 330 13.26 -15.62 -28.27
CA ALA A 330 12.39 -16.76 -28.00
C ALA A 330 11.13 -16.82 -28.88
N GLY A 331 10.90 -15.80 -29.72
CA GLY A 331 9.75 -15.73 -30.61
C GLY A 331 8.40 -15.51 -29.90
N VAL A 332 8.40 -15.20 -28.60
CA VAL A 332 7.15 -14.98 -27.83
C VAL A 332 6.52 -13.62 -28.14
N ILE A 333 7.32 -12.65 -28.60
CA ILE A 333 6.84 -11.40 -29.19
C ILE A 333 7.49 -11.15 -30.58
N PRO A 334 6.85 -10.38 -31.47
CA PRO A 334 7.43 -9.92 -32.73
C PRO A 334 8.64 -8.98 -32.52
N PRO A 335 9.43 -8.72 -33.58
CA PRO A 335 10.44 -7.66 -33.55
C PRO A 335 9.84 -6.34 -33.06
N THR A 336 10.30 -5.88 -31.90
CA THR A 336 9.74 -4.72 -31.20
C THR A 336 10.85 -3.76 -30.87
N ALA A 337 10.84 -2.57 -31.48
CA ALA A 337 11.69 -1.45 -31.09
C ALA A 337 11.05 -0.70 -29.91
N ALA A 338 11.84 0.03 -29.12
CA ALA A 338 11.31 0.79 -28.00
C ALA A 338 11.81 2.23 -27.96
N LEU A 339 10.93 3.13 -27.53
CA LEU A 339 11.19 4.52 -27.21
C LEU A 339 11.03 4.67 -25.68
N LEU A 340 12.14 4.75 -24.96
CA LEU A 340 12.09 5.03 -23.53
C LEU A 340 12.28 6.54 -23.32
N ILE A 341 11.28 7.18 -22.72
CA ILE A 341 11.20 8.65 -22.60
C ILE A 341 11.76 9.06 -21.25
N ALA A 342 12.83 9.86 -21.25
CA ALA A 342 13.35 10.47 -20.04
C ALA A 342 12.51 11.68 -19.63
N ASN A 343 12.32 11.86 -18.32
CA ASN A 343 11.75 13.09 -17.79
C ASN A 343 12.89 14.13 -17.62
N PRO A 344 12.75 15.36 -18.14
CA PRO A 344 13.74 16.41 -17.90
C PRO A 344 14.03 16.64 -16.41
N THR A 345 12.98 16.65 -15.58
CA THR A 345 13.06 16.82 -14.12
C THR A 345 11.97 16.02 -13.40
N ALA A 346 12.11 15.84 -12.09
CA ALA A 346 11.05 15.25 -11.26
C ALA A 346 9.75 16.08 -11.27
N GLU A 347 9.87 17.40 -11.38
CA GLU A 347 8.75 18.32 -11.48
C GLU A 347 8.02 18.17 -12.83
N SER A 348 8.77 18.12 -13.94
CA SER A 348 8.19 17.89 -15.27
C SER A 348 7.41 16.58 -15.32
N ARG A 349 7.92 15.51 -14.69
CA ARG A 349 7.19 14.23 -14.56
C ARG A 349 5.84 14.42 -13.86
N GLY A 350 5.79 15.23 -12.80
CA GLY A 350 4.59 15.51 -12.03
C GLY A 350 3.56 16.38 -12.76
N VAL A 351 4.00 17.17 -13.74
CA VAL A 351 3.15 18.04 -14.56
C VAL A 351 2.70 17.36 -15.86
N GLU A 352 3.58 16.59 -16.49
CA GLU A 352 3.39 16.05 -17.84
C GLU A 352 2.69 14.68 -17.85
N LEU A 353 2.93 13.81 -16.86
CA LEU A 353 2.35 12.45 -16.86
C LEU A 353 0.89 12.39 -16.38
N PRO A 354 0.47 13.06 -15.29
CA PRO A 354 -0.96 13.13 -14.98
C PRO A 354 -1.71 13.81 -16.14
N PRO A 355 -2.95 13.41 -16.47
CA PRO A 355 -3.63 13.74 -17.72
C PRO A 355 -3.38 15.17 -18.22
N ASN A 356 -2.45 15.30 -19.17
CA ASN A 356 -1.97 16.57 -19.71
C ASN A 356 -2.15 16.56 -21.23
N PRO A 357 -3.05 17.40 -21.79
CA PRO A 357 -3.29 17.47 -23.23
C PRO A 357 -2.02 17.74 -24.04
N ASP A 358 -1.18 18.68 -23.63
CA ASP A 358 0.02 19.06 -24.38
C ASP A 358 1.02 17.91 -24.44
N PHE A 359 1.15 17.15 -23.35
CA PHE A 359 2.00 15.95 -23.35
C PHE A 359 1.45 14.88 -24.30
N ALA A 360 0.12 14.66 -24.33
CA ALA A 360 -0.49 13.73 -25.28
C ALA A 360 -0.28 14.18 -26.75
N GLU A 361 -0.41 15.48 -27.03
CA GLU A 361 -0.17 16.04 -28.37
C GLU A 361 1.32 15.94 -28.76
N PHE A 362 2.26 16.19 -27.83
CA PHE A 362 3.69 15.95 -28.05
C PHE A 362 3.96 14.51 -28.48
N LEU A 363 3.39 13.54 -27.76
CA LEU A 363 3.60 12.12 -28.06
C LEU A 363 3.13 11.79 -29.48
N ALA A 364 1.93 12.23 -29.85
CA ALA A 364 1.33 11.89 -31.14
C ALA A 364 1.89 12.70 -32.32
N ARG A 365 2.17 13.99 -32.13
CA ARG A 365 2.49 14.92 -33.23
C ARG A 365 3.97 15.23 -33.40
N GLU A 366 4.77 15.08 -32.35
CA GLU A 366 6.21 15.34 -32.40
C GLU A 366 7.01 14.06 -32.24
N LEU A 367 6.83 13.31 -31.14
CA LEU A 367 7.64 12.14 -30.82
C LEU A 367 7.48 11.01 -31.84
N MET A 368 6.26 10.55 -32.09
CA MET A 368 6.03 9.40 -32.98
C MET A 368 6.43 9.69 -34.44
N PRO A 369 6.13 10.86 -35.04
CA PRO A 369 6.66 11.24 -36.34
C PRO A 369 8.19 11.38 -36.36
N TRP A 370 8.79 11.88 -35.28
CA TRP A 370 10.25 11.92 -35.14
C TRP A 370 10.85 10.51 -35.09
N ALA A 371 10.26 9.60 -34.32
CA ALA A 371 10.69 8.20 -34.23
C ALA A 371 10.60 7.48 -35.57
N ALA A 372 9.57 7.76 -36.36
CA ALA A 372 9.44 7.22 -37.72
C ALA A 372 10.62 7.63 -38.61
N ARG A 373 11.09 8.88 -38.51
CA ARG A 373 12.32 9.35 -39.21
C ARG A 373 13.59 8.67 -38.69
N GLN A 374 13.58 8.16 -37.46
CA GLN A 374 14.64 7.30 -36.92
C GLN A 374 14.49 5.82 -37.31
N GLY A 375 13.56 5.48 -38.20
CA GLY A 375 13.30 4.10 -38.65
C GLY A 375 12.53 3.25 -37.64
N ILE A 376 11.81 3.88 -36.70
CA ILE A 376 10.98 3.21 -35.69
C ILE A 376 9.52 3.65 -35.89
N ALA A 377 8.71 2.80 -36.50
CA ALA A 377 7.30 3.07 -36.73
C ALA A 377 6.50 1.76 -36.78
N ALA A 378 5.27 1.81 -36.29
CA ALA A 378 4.26 0.76 -36.45
C ALA A 378 2.86 1.40 -36.45
N PRO A 379 1.85 0.76 -37.07
CA PRO A 379 0.45 1.16 -36.92
C PRO A 379 -0.03 1.06 -35.47
N ALA A 380 -1.08 1.81 -35.10
CA ALA A 380 -1.62 1.85 -33.73
C ALA A 380 -1.85 0.48 -33.08
N ALA A 381 -2.40 -0.47 -33.84
CA ALA A 381 -2.66 -1.84 -33.38
C ALA A 381 -1.40 -2.60 -32.93
N ARG A 382 -0.20 -2.10 -33.29
CA ARG A 382 1.12 -2.67 -32.99
C ARG A 382 2.02 -1.71 -32.19
N THR A 383 1.44 -0.61 -31.74
CA THR A 383 2.10 0.36 -30.86
C THR A 383 1.54 0.18 -29.46
N VAL A 384 2.41 -0.19 -28.53
CA VAL A 384 2.12 -0.26 -27.10
C VAL A 384 2.65 1.01 -26.46
N ILE A 385 1.81 1.70 -25.67
CA ILE A 385 2.26 2.74 -24.75
C ILE A 385 2.11 2.23 -23.32
N GLY A 386 3.14 2.43 -22.50
CA GLY A 386 3.13 1.90 -21.15
C GLY A 386 3.95 2.69 -20.14
N GLY A 387 3.76 2.32 -18.87
CA GLY A 387 4.54 2.82 -17.77
C GLY A 387 3.92 2.47 -16.42
N SER A 388 4.58 2.92 -15.36
CA SER A 388 4.18 2.66 -13.97
C SER A 388 3.63 3.90 -13.28
N SER A 389 2.68 3.75 -12.36
CA SER A 389 2.16 4.88 -11.57
C SER A 389 1.52 5.95 -12.47
N TYR A 390 1.98 7.20 -12.39
CA TYR A 390 1.62 8.24 -13.36
C TYR A 390 1.92 7.86 -14.81
N GLY A 391 2.92 7.03 -15.10
CA GLY A 391 3.16 6.53 -16.45
C GLY A 391 2.02 5.65 -16.98
N GLY A 392 1.42 4.80 -16.13
CA GLY A 392 0.26 3.98 -16.52
C GLY A 392 -1.00 4.84 -16.76
N LEU A 393 -1.18 5.87 -15.92
CA LEU A 393 -2.22 6.89 -16.08
C LEU A 393 -2.03 7.68 -17.38
N ALA A 394 -0.83 8.18 -17.64
CA ALA A 394 -0.44 8.89 -18.86
C ALA A 394 -0.66 8.05 -20.12
N SER A 395 -0.28 6.77 -20.07
CA SER A 395 -0.43 5.82 -21.18
C SER A 395 -1.90 5.68 -21.59
N SER A 396 -2.76 5.53 -20.58
CA SER A 396 -4.21 5.45 -20.79
C SER A 396 -4.74 6.76 -21.35
N TYR A 397 -4.34 7.90 -20.80
CA TYR A 397 -4.79 9.21 -21.29
C TYR A 397 -4.31 9.49 -22.73
N ALA A 398 -3.06 9.18 -23.08
CA ALA A 398 -2.55 9.33 -24.43
C ALA A 398 -3.32 8.47 -25.43
N ALA A 399 -3.64 7.22 -25.08
CA ALA A 399 -4.47 6.35 -25.92
C ALA A 399 -5.93 6.84 -26.04
N LEU A 400 -6.50 7.42 -24.99
CA LEU A 400 -7.81 8.07 -25.03
C LEU A 400 -7.84 9.23 -26.04
N ARG A 401 -6.75 10.02 -26.10
CA ARG A 401 -6.63 11.21 -26.95
C ARG A 401 -6.24 10.87 -28.38
N HIS A 402 -5.36 9.88 -28.55
CA HIS A 402 -4.76 9.51 -29.84
C HIS A 402 -4.82 7.99 -30.08
N PRO A 403 -6.03 7.38 -30.14
CA PRO A 403 -6.19 5.96 -30.42
C PRO A 403 -5.69 5.55 -31.82
N GLU A 404 -5.55 6.51 -32.73
CA GLU A 404 -4.95 6.35 -34.06
C GLU A 404 -3.42 6.18 -34.03
N VAL A 405 -2.78 6.43 -32.88
CA VAL A 405 -1.35 6.26 -32.65
C VAL A 405 -1.08 5.13 -31.65
N PHE A 406 -1.88 5.06 -30.57
CA PHE A 406 -1.68 4.13 -29.46
C PHE A 406 -2.88 3.18 -29.32
N GLY A 407 -2.78 1.99 -29.92
CA GLY A 407 -3.84 0.98 -29.87
C GLY A 407 -3.76 0.03 -28.67
N ASN A 408 -2.65 0.04 -27.92
CA ASN A 408 -2.43 -0.85 -26.80
C ASN A 408 -1.86 -0.09 -25.59
N VAL A 409 -2.43 -0.32 -24.42
CA VAL A 409 -2.01 0.29 -23.15
C VAL A 409 -1.50 -0.79 -22.20
N LEU A 410 -0.27 -0.62 -21.71
CA LEU A 410 0.33 -1.43 -20.65
C LEU A 410 0.49 -0.56 -19.39
N SER A 411 -0.43 -0.71 -18.44
CA SER A 411 -0.47 0.11 -17.22
C SER A 411 -0.07 -0.71 -16.00
N GLN A 412 1.02 -0.32 -15.35
CA GLN A 412 1.51 -0.96 -14.13
C GLN A 412 1.24 -0.06 -12.92
N SER A 413 0.37 -0.51 -12.02
CA SER A 413 -0.02 0.23 -10.82
C SER A 413 -0.47 1.66 -11.17
N GLY A 414 -1.31 1.81 -12.20
CA GLY A 414 -1.69 3.13 -12.73
C GLY A 414 -2.35 4.01 -11.67
N SER A 415 -1.97 5.28 -11.59
CA SER A 415 -2.46 6.23 -10.58
C SER A 415 -3.89 6.73 -10.86
N TYR A 416 -4.83 5.82 -11.07
CA TYR A 416 -6.21 6.14 -11.43
C TYR A 416 -7.03 6.73 -10.28
N TRP A 417 -6.45 6.92 -9.09
CA TRP A 417 -7.00 7.77 -8.03
C TRP A 417 -6.96 9.25 -8.40
N TRP A 418 -6.07 9.66 -9.32
CA TRP A 418 -5.85 11.06 -9.66
C TRP A 418 -7.13 11.79 -10.08
N GLY A 419 -7.29 13.01 -9.58
CA GLY A 419 -8.33 13.98 -9.94
C GLY A 419 -7.73 15.34 -10.27
N GLN A 420 -8.49 16.18 -10.97
CA GLN A 420 -8.10 17.58 -11.18
C GLN A 420 -8.10 18.33 -9.84
N PRO A 421 -7.27 19.39 -9.69
CA PRO A 421 -7.33 20.23 -8.49
C PRO A 421 -8.75 20.75 -8.23
N GLY A 422 -9.30 20.45 -7.05
CA GLY A 422 -10.67 20.80 -6.67
C GLY A 422 -11.78 19.99 -7.35
N GLY A 423 -11.42 19.03 -8.20
CA GLY A 423 -12.34 18.10 -8.84
C GLY A 423 -12.46 16.77 -8.10
N GLU A 424 -13.36 15.92 -8.58
CA GLU A 424 -13.51 14.56 -8.07
C GLU A 424 -12.30 13.68 -8.43
N ASP A 425 -11.96 12.74 -7.55
CA ASP A 425 -10.97 11.68 -7.79
C ASP A 425 -11.33 10.81 -8.99
N GLN A 426 -10.39 10.01 -9.48
CA GLN A 426 -10.62 9.05 -10.58
C GLN A 426 -11.14 9.68 -11.87
N TRP A 427 -10.61 10.86 -12.20
CA TRP A 427 -11.05 11.64 -13.36
C TRP A 427 -10.96 10.88 -14.67
N LEU A 428 -9.87 10.15 -14.91
CA LEU A 428 -9.69 9.44 -16.17
C LEU A 428 -10.70 8.29 -16.36
N THR A 429 -11.06 7.61 -15.26
CA THR A 429 -12.09 6.56 -15.28
C THR A 429 -13.43 7.12 -15.75
N ARG A 430 -13.82 8.31 -15.27
CA ARG A 430 -15.02 9.01 -15.77
C ARG A 430 -14.93 9.38 -17.24
N GLN A 431 -13.76 9.77 -17.74
CA GLN A 431 -13.60 10.08 -19.17
C GLN A 431 -13.87 8.85 -20.05
N TYR A 432 -13.33 7.68 -19.67
CA TYR A 432 -13.62 6.43 -20.38
C TYR A 432 -15.10 6.02 -20.30
N ALA A 433 -15.77 6.30 -19.18
CA ALA A 433 -17.21 6.08 -19.07
C ALA A 433 -18.01 6.97 -20.03
N ALA A 434 -17.57 8.21 -20.25
CA ALA A 434 -18.26 9.22 -21.06
C ALA A 434 -18.08 9.05 -22.58
N VAL A 435 -16.94 8.53 -23.05
CA VAL A 435 -16.67 8.41 -24.49
C VAL A 435 -17.30 7.16 -25.12
N ARG A 436 -17.49 7.16 -26.45
CA ARG A 436 -17.76 5.92 -27.20
C ARG A 436 -16.52 5.02 -27.15
N LYS A 437 -16.72 3.71 -27.24
CA LYS A 437 -15.63 2.73 -27.26
C LYS A 437 -14.63 3.07 -28.39
N LEU A 438 -13.35 3.16 -28.04
CA LEU A 438 -12.23 3.36 -28.94
C LEU A 438 -11.54 2.01 -29.26
N PRO A 439 -10.77 1.90 -30.36
CA PRO A 439 -10.06 0.66 -30.73
C PRO A 439 -8.77 0.46 -29.90
N ILE A 440 -8.91 0.41 -28.57
CA ILE A 440 -7.81 0.29 -27.62
C ILE A 440 -7.90 -1.04 -26.86
N ARG A 441 -6.76 -1.70 -26.65
CA ARG A 441 -6.61 -2.87 -25.79
C ARG A 441 -5.85 -2.50 -24.53
N PHE A 442 -6.22 -3.07 -23.39
CA PHE A 442 -5.61 -2.76 -22.10
C PHE A 442 -5.05 -3.99 -21.43
N TYR A 443 -3.80 -3.87 -20.99
CA TYR A 443 -3.20 -4.69 -19.95
C TYR A 443 -3.04 -3.84 -18.69
N LEU A 444 -3.79 -4.17 -17.65
CA LEU A 444 -3.79 -3.46 -16.38
C LEU A 444 -3.25 -4.38 -15.29
N VAL A 445 -2.25 -3.94 -14.54
CA VAL A 445 -1.75 -4.69 -13.38
C VAL A 445 -1.69 -3.81 -12.15
N ALA A 446 -2.05 -4.35 -10.99
CA ALA A 446 -1.87 -3.68 -9.71
C ALA A 446 -1.42 -4.68 -8.64
N GLY A 447 -0.62 -4.19 -7.71
CA GLY A 447 -0.20 -4.89 -6.50
C GLY A 447 -1.31 -4.90 -5.46
N ARG A 448 -1.55 -6.07 -4.86
CA ARG A 448 -2.52 -6.26 -3.77
C ARG A 448 -2.16 -5.46 -2.51
N PHE A 449 -0.91 -5.03 -2.37
CA PHE A 449 -0.45 -4.20 -1.26
C PHE A 449 -0.48 -2.71 -1.59
N GLU A 450 -1.28 -2.27 -2.57
CA GLU A 450 -1.42 -0.85 -2.95
C GLU A 450 -2.82 -0.31 -2.63
N THR A 451 -3.38 -0.73 -1.50
CA THR A 451 -4.73 -0.39 -1.05
C THR A 451 -4.84 1.03 -0.50
N GLY A 452 -6.07 1.50 -0.44
CA GLY A 452 -6.45 2.80 0.11
C GLY A 452 -6.07 3.07 1.57
N ARG A 453 -6.22 4.34 1.97
CA ARG A 453 -5.98 4.82 3.36
C ARG A 453 -7.14 5.69 3.81
N ALA A 454 -7.46 5.65 5.11
CA ALA A 454 -8.45 6.55 5.73
C ALA A 454 -9.79 6.65 4.97
N GLY A 455 -10.26 5.52 4.42
CA GLY A 455 -11.50 5.46 3.64
C GLY A 455 -11.40 5.90 2.18
N GLN A 456 -10.23 6.34 1.71
CA GLN A 456 -10.01 6.71 0.30
C GLN A 456 -9.43 5.52 -0.49
N PRO A 457 -9.89 5.26 -1.72
CA PRO A 457 -9.41 4.14 -2.54
C PRO A 457 -7.95 4.36 -2.99
N GLY A 458 -7.16 3.29 -2.97
CA GLY A 458 -5.76 3.30 -3.39
C GLY A 458 -5.60 2.89 -4.85
N ILE A 459 -4.36 2.64 -5.25
CA ILE A 459 -4.04 2.18 -6.61
C ILE A 459 -4.76 0.87 -6.91
N PHE A 460 -4.77 -0.08 -5.96
CA PHE A 460 -5.40 -1.36 -6.15
C PHE A 460 -6.91 -1.24 -6.45
N GLU A 461 -7.64 -0.49 -5.64
CA GLU A 461 -9.09 -0.32 -5.82
C GLU A 461 -9.42 0.49 -7.09
N THR A 462 -8.62 1.52 -7.41
CA THR A 462 -8.87 2.37 -8.58
C THR A 462 -8.52 1.69 -9.91
N ASN A 463 -7.53 0.80 -9.94
CA ASN A 463 -7.26 -0.07 -11.10
C ASN A 463 -8.40 -1.06 -11.34
N ARG A 464 -8.95 -1.66 -10.27
CA ARG A 464 -10.14 -2.52 -10.34
C ARG A 464 -11.35 -1.75 -10.90
N HIS A 465 -11.60 -0.54 -10.41
CA HIS A 465 -12.71 0.28 -10.89
C HIS A 465 -12.56 0.67 -12.36
N LEU A 466 -11.37 1.10 -12.80
CA LEU A 466 -11.14 1.40 -14.22
C LEU A 466 -11.38 0.16 -15.09
N ARG A 467 -10.86 -1.01 -14.69
CA ARG A 467 -11.11 -2.27 -15.40
C ARG A 467 -12.61 -2.52 -15.56
N ASP A 468 -13.40 -2.34 -14.52
CA ASP A 468 -14.85 -2.61 -14.56
C ASP A 468 -15.56 -1.66 -15.52
N VAL A 469 -15.20 -0.37 -15.50
CA VAL A 469 -15.70 0.62 -16.46
C VAL A 469 -15.31 0.24 -17.89
N LEU A 470 -14.04 -0.08 -18.14
CA LEU A 470 -13.57 -0.44 -19.49
C LEU A 470 -14.27 -1.71 -20.01
N ARG A 471 -14.45 -2.73 -19.17
CA ARG A 471 -15.19 -3.95 -19.53
C ARG A 471 -16.65 -3.67 -19.83
N ALA A 472 -17.32 -2.86 -19.01
CA ALA A 472 -18.71 -2.45 -19.24
C ALA A 472 -18.86 -1.66 -20.55
N LYS A 473 -17.84 -0.89 -20.94
CA LYS A 473 -17.78 -0.18 -22.24
C LYS A 473 -17.35 -1.07 -23.41
N GLY A 474 -17.07 -2.35 -23.16
CA GLY A 474 -16.75 -3.35 -24.17
C GLY A 474 -15.31 -3.35 -24.67
N TYR A 475 -14.37 -2.71 -23.97
CA TYR A 475 -12.94 -2.78 -24.31
C TYR A 475 -12.39 -4.20 -24.06
N VAL A 476 -11.32 -4.56 -24.77
CA VAL A 476 -10.54 -5.77 -24.44
C VAL A 476 -9.59 -5.43 -23.30
N VAL A 477 -9.78 -6.06 -22.15
CA VAL A 477 -9.05 -5.75 -20.91
C VAL A 477 -8.56 -7.03 -20.23
N THR A 478 -7.25 -7.22 -20.23
CA THR A 478 -6.56 -8.15 -19.34
C THR A 478 -6.22 -7.40 -18.05
N HIS A 479 -6.58 -7.97 -16.90
CA HIS A 479 -6.31 -7.39 -15.59
C HIS A 479 -5.67 -8.40 -14.67
N GLN A 480 -4.45 -8.11 -14.21
CA GLN A 480 -3.65 -8.96 -13.34
C GLN A 480 -3.52 -8.34 -11.94
N GLU A 481 -3.58 -9.16 -10.89
CA GLU A 481 -3.39 -8.73 -9.51
C GLU A 481 -2.23 -9.51 -8.90
N VAL A 482 -1.13 -8.83 -8.62
CA VAL A 482 0.09 -9.47 -8.10
C VAL A 482 0.20 -9.31 -6.59
N ALA A 483 0.76 -10.32 -5.91
CA ALA A 483 1.02 -10.27 -4.48
C ALA A 483 2.27 -9.42 -4.17
N GLY A 484 2.25 -8.15 -4.58
CA GLY A 484 3.31 -7.18 -4.42
C GLY A 484 2.76 -5.78 -4.15
N GLY A 485 3.65 -4.80 -4.06
CA GLY A 485 3.32 -3.38 -3.85
C GLY A 485 3.69 -2.51 -5.06
N HIS A 486 3.89 -1.21 -4.80
CA HIS A 486 4.26 -0.20 -5.81
C HIS A 486 5.76 -0.29 -6.18
N ASP A 487 6.16 -1.36 -6.87
CA ASP A 487 7.55 -1.78 -6.92
C ASP A 487 8.04 -2.25 -8.31
N TYR A 488 9.17 -1.66 -8.74
CA TYR A 488 9.88 -2.05 -9.97
C TYR A 488 10.32 -3.52 -9.97
N LEU A 489 10.56 -4.13 -8.80
CA LEU A 489 10.88 -5.55 -8.72
C LEU A 489 9.75 -6.42 -9.27
N SER A 490 8.50 -6.03 -9.03
CA SER A 490 7.34 -6.71 -9.61
C SER A 490 7.09 -6.26 -11.05
N TRP A 491 7.28 -4.97 -11.35
CA TRP A 491 7.00 -4.43 -12.68
C TRP A 491 7.91 -4.97 -13.78
N ARG A 492 9.15 -5.38 -13.49
CA ARG A 492 9.99 -6.04 -14.51
C ARG A 492 9.40 -7.37 -15.01
N GLY A 493 8.72 -8.11 -14.14
CA GLY A 493 7.99 -9.32 -14.52
C GLY A 493 6.75 -8.99 -15.33
N THR A 494 5.90 -8.11 -14.80
CA THR A 494 4.60 -7.82 -15.41
C THR A 494 4.69 -6.98 -16.69
N LEU A 495 5.83 -6.34 -16.96
CA LEU A 495 6.14 -5.78 -18.28
C LEU A 495 6.19 -6.89 -19.34
N SER A 496 6.83 -8.01 -19.03
CA SER A 496 6.92 -9.16 -19.93
C SER A 496 5.55 -9.78 -20.18
N ASP A 497 4.77 -9.98 -19.11
CA ASP A 497 3.41 -10.54 -19.19
C ASP A 497 2.50 -9.65 -20.07
N GLY A 498 2.55 -8.33 -19.87
CA GLY A 498 1.76 -7.39 -20.64
C GLY A 498 2.14 -7.31 -22.12
N LEU A 499 3.43 -7.42 -22.44
CA LEU A 499 3.87 -7.50 -23.83
C LEU A 499 3.42 -8.80 -24.51
N ILE A 500 3.45 -9.94 -23.81
CA ILE A 500 2.93 -11.20 -24.32
C ILE A 500 1.42 -11.09 -24.59
N ASP A 501 0.65 -10.52 -23.66
CA ASP A 501 -0.80 -10.35 -23.82
C ASP A 501 -1.18 -9.43 -24.99
N LEU A 502 -0.50 -8.29 -25.11
CA LEU A 502 -0.86 -7.25 -26.06
C LEU A 502 -0.37 -7.53 -27.48
N ILE A 503 0.85 -8.07 -27.61
CA ILE A 503 1.54 -8.21 -28.92
C ILE A 503 2.14 -9.60 -29.16
N GLY A 504 1.92 -10.58 -28.27
CA GLY A 504 2.53 -11.91 -28.40
C GLY A 504 2.07 -12.73 -29.60
N LYS A 505 2.94 -13.64 -30.06
CA LYS A 505 2.64 -14.58 -31.17
C LYS A 505 2.04 -15.90 -30.63
N GLY A 506 0.73 -15.91 -30.35
CA GLY A 506 -0.05 -17.14 -30.13
C GLY A 506 -0.04 -17.73 -28.70
N ALA A 507 -1.26 -17.97 -28.19
CA ALA A 507 -1.71 -18.48 -26.89
C ALA A 507 -1.63 -17.52 -25.67
N PRO A 508 -2.67 -17.49 -24.80
CA PRO A 508 -2.98 -16.36 -23.90
C PRO A 508 -1.99 -16.22 -22.73
N ALA A 509 -1.88 -14.99 -22.21
CA ALA A 509 -1.25 -14.72 -20.91
C ALA A 509 -1.92 -15.55 -19.80
N ARG A 510 -1.09 -16.08 -18.89
CA ARG A 510 -1.48 -17.01 -17.81
C ARG A 510 -2.46 -16.41 -16.81
#